data_AF-A0A7J8W4G2-F1
#
_entry.id   AF-A0A7J8W4G2-F1
#
_cell.length_a   1.000
_cell.length_b   1.000
_cell.length_c   1.000
_cell.angle_alpha   90.00
_cell.angle_beta   90.00
_cell.angle_gamma   90.00
#
_symmetry.space_group_name_H-M   'P 1'
#
loop_
_entity.id
_entity.type
_entity.pdbx_description
1 polymer ?
#
loop_
_entity_poly.entity_id
_entity_poly.type
_entity_poly.pdbx_seq_one_letter_code
_entity_poly.pdbx_strand_id
1 'polypeptide(L)'
;MAFAMEALACSHVVRLAADLGQHKVTFEGDSLSVIRKACSPLHNILAIEAYIWDVKAIVSSFHHFLFAHIPLEGNTLAHLLATMRLVVLFF
;
A
#
# COMPACT_ATOMS: atom_id res chain seq x y z
N MET A 1 0.11 9.96 -15.70
CA MET A 1 1.43 9.48 -15.27
C MET A 1 1.51 9.17 -13.77
N ALA A 2 1.06 10.04 -12.86
CA ALA A 2 1.19 9.83 -11.40
C ALA A 2 0.58 8.52 -10.87
N PHE A 3 -0.70 8.26 -11.17
CA PHE A 3 -1.42 7.09 -10.65
C PHE A 3 -0.73 5.73 -10.94
N ALA A 4 -0.16 5.56 -12.14
CA ALA A 4 0.51 4.31 -12.50
C ALA A 4 1.83 4.10 -11.75
N MET A 5 2.57 5.18 -11.47
CA MET A 5 3.80 5.11 -10.67
C MET A 5 3.50 4.83 -9.20
N GLU A 6 2.48 5.48 -8.64
CA GLU A 6 2.03 5.24 -7.27
C GLU A 6 1.45 3.82 -7.09
N ALA A 7 0.70 3.32 -8.07
CA ALA A 7 0.21 1.94 -8.04
C ALA A 7 1.36 0.92 -8.13
N LEU A 8 2.39 1.20 -8.91
CA LEU A 8 3.60 0.38 -8.99
C LEU A 8 4.37 0.41 -7.66
N ALA A 9 4.56 1.59 -7.07
CA ALA A 9 5.19 1.75 -5.76
C ALA A 9 4.43 0.97 -4.68
N CYS A 10 3.09 1.07 -4.67
CA CYS A 10 2.21 0.29 -3.79
C CYS A 10 2.45 -1.22 -3.94
N SER A 11 2.50 -1.71 -5.19
CA SER A 11 2.76 -3.12 -5.48
C SER A 11 4.11 -3.60 -4.94
N HIS A 12 5.17 -2.80 -5.12
CA HIS A 12 6.50 -3.12 -4.60
C HIS A 12 6.55 -3.18 -3.08
N VAL A 13 5.92 -2.20 -2.42
CA VAL A 13 5.82 -2.13 -0.96
C VAL A 13 5.07 -3.35 -0.41
N VAL A 14 3.95 -3.71 -1.02
CA VAL A 14 3.14 -4.85 -0.59
C VAL A 14 3.90 -6.16 -0.79
N ARG A 15 4.62 -6.33 -1.91
CA ARG A 15 5.51 -7.48 -2.13
C ARG A 15 6.62 -7.56 -1.10
N LEU A 16 7.29 -6.44 -0.83
CA LEU A 16 8.36 -6.38 0.18
C LEU A 16 7.84 -6.79 1.56
N ALA A 17 6.65 -6.35 1.95
CA ALA A 17 6.06 -6.76 3.23
C ALA A 17 5.81 -8.28 3.33
N ALA A 18 5.37 -8.88 2.22
CA ALA A 18 5.16 -10.32 2.12
C ALA A 18 6.49 -11.08 2.19
N ASP A 19 7.50 -10.63 1.44
CA ASP A 19 8.85 -11.22 1.44
C ASP A 19 9.53 -11.14 2.82
N LEU A 20 9.23 -10.08 3.59
CA LEU A 20 9.69 -9.92 4.98
C LEU A 20 8.92 -10.78 5.99
N GLY A 21 7.95 -11.58 5.55
CA GLY A 21 7.17 -12.49 6.41
C GLY A 21 6.27 -11.77 7.41
N GLN A 22 5.84 -10.54 7.11
CA GLN A 22 5.00 -9.78 8.02
C GLN A 22 3.59 -10.36 8.04
N HIS A 23 3.00 -10.50 9.24
CA HIS A 23 1.62 -10.98 9.40
C HIS A 23 0.61 -9.85 9.65
N LYS A 24 1.10 -8.69 10.13
CA LYS A 24 0.31 -7.49 10.41
C LYS A 24 1.02 -6.26 9.84
N VAL A 25 0.40 -5.57 8.90
CA VAL A 25 1.03 -4.48 8.14
C VAL A 25 0.10 -3.28 8.00
N THR A 26 0.64 -2.07 8.09
CA THR A 26 -0.07 -0.85 7.69
C THR A 26 0.64 -0.26 6.48
N PHE A 27 -0.08 -0.13 5.37
CA PHE A 27 0.39 0.51 4.16
C PHE A 27 -0.07 1.97 4.16
N GLU A 28 0.88 2.89 4.21
CA GLU A 28 0.60 4.32 4.23
C GLU A 28 0.94 4.90 2.85
N GLY A 29 0.14 5.86 2.37
CA GLY A 29 0.43 6.51 1.09
C GLY A 29 -0.31 7.84 0.94
N ASP A 30 0.20 8.72 0.10
CA ASP A 30 -0.41 10.03 -0.16
C ASP A 30 -1.38 9.99 -1.36
N SER A 31 -1.38 8.89 -2.12
CA SER A 31 -2.32 8.66 -3.22
C SER A 31 -3.64 8.06 -2.76
N LEU A 32 -4.60 8.94 -2.46
CA LEU A 32 -5.98 8.53 -2.15
C LEU A 32 -6.62 7.70 -3.27
N SER A 33 -6.22 7.93 -4.53
CA SER A 33 -6.74 7.21 -5.70
C SER A 33 -6.30 5.74 -5.75
N VAL A 34 -5.05 5.45 -5.39
CA VAL A 34 -4.52 4.09 -5.27
C VAL A 34 -5.14 3.40 -4.06
N ILE A 35 -5.21 4.06 -2.91
CA ILE A 35 -5.81 3.51 -1.68
C ILE A 35 -7.27 3.11 -1.92
N ARG A 36 -8.07 4.00 -2.52
CA ARG A 36 -9.48 3.70 -2.84
C ARG A 36 -9.63 2.50 -3.76
N LYS A 37 -8.74 2.34 -4.75
CA LYS A 37 -8.78 1.20 -5.67
C LYS A 37 -8.31 -0.11 -5.03
N ALA A 38 -7.29 -0.06 -4.17
CA ALA A 38 -6.82 -1.22 -3.40
C ALA A 38 -7.92 -1.75 -2.46
N CYS A 39 -8.68 -0.85 -1.82
CA CYS A 39 -9.79 -1.21 -0.92
C CYS A 39 -11.11 -1.51 -1.64
N SER A 40 -11.24 -1.19 -2.92
CA SER A 40 -12.50 -1.40 -3.66
C SER A 40 -12.70 -2.88 -3.99
N PRO A 41 -13.91 -3.44 -3.82
CA PRO A 41 -14.23 -4.80 -4.28
C PRO A 41 -14.34 -4.90 -5.81
N LEU A 42 -14.46 -3.77 -6.52
CA LEU A 42 -14.60 -3.72 -7.96
C LEU A 42 -13.26 -3.98 -8.66
N HIS A 43 -13.29 -4.79 -9.71
CA HIS A 43 -12.18 -5.05 -10.62
C HIS A 43 -12.49 -4.42 -11.97
N ASN A 44 -11.60 -3.57 -12.50
CA ASN A 44 -11.67 -3.15 -13.90
C ASN A 44 -10.47 -3.70 -14.69
N ILE A 45 -10.63 -3.81 -16.00
CA ILE A 45 -9.79 -4.64 -16.89
C ILE A 45 -8.56 -3.88 -17.44
N LEU A 46 -8.31 -2.64 -17.00
CA LEU A 46 -7.24 -1.81 -17.55
C LEU A 46 -5.85 -2.25 -17.08
N ALA A 47 -4.82 -2.16 -17.93
CA ALA A 47 -3.45 -2.58 -17.61
C ALA A 47 -2.85 -1.88 -16.37
N ILE A 48 -3.25 -0.65 -16.06
CA ILE A 48 -2.83 0.07 -14.85
C ILE A 48 -3.44 -0.57 -13.58
N GLU A 49 -4.55 -1.30 -13.72
CA GLU A 49 -5.15 -2.07 -12.63
C GLU A 49 -4.49 -3.42 -12.41
N ALA A 50 -3.57 -3.87 -13.28
CA ALA A 50 -2.76 -5.06 -13.00
C ALA A 50 -1.92 -4.88 -11.72
N TYR A 51 -1.39 -3.67 -11.48
CA TYR A 51 -0.70 -3.37 -10.22
C TYR A 51 -1.64 -3.40 -9.01
N ILE A 52 -2.87 -2.91 -9.17
CA ILE A 52 -3.90 -2.95 -8.12
C ILE A 52 -4.36 -4.38 -7.87
N TRP A 53 -4.44 -5.21 -8.91
CA TRP A 53 -4.72 -6.64 -8.79
C TRP A 53 -3.62 -7.30 -7.95
N ASP A 54 -2.36 -7.12 -8.31
CA ASP A 54 -1.24 -7.68 -7.58
C ASP A 54 -1.27 -7.26 -6.11
N VAL A 55 -1.52 -5.98 -5.84
CA VAL A 55 -1.71 -5.46 -4.48
C VAL A 55 -2.81 -6.25 -3.77
N LYS A 56 -4.01 -6.36 -4.35
CA LYS A 56 -5.15 -7.10 -3.76
C LYS A 56 -4.81 -8.57 -3.50
N ALA A 57 -4.17 -9.23 -4.46
CA ALA A 57 -3.80 -10.63 -4.36
C ALA A 57 -2.82 -10.87 -3.21
N ILE A 58 -1.80 -10.01 -3.08
CA ILE A 58 -0.79 -10.16 -2.02
C ILE A 58 -1.36 -9.74 -0.67
N VAL A 59 -2.15 -8.65 -0.59
CA VAL A 59 -2.67 -8.25 0.72
C VAL A 59 -3.64 -9.26 1.32
N SER A 60 -4.29 -10.07 0.48
CA SER A 60 -5.14 -11.18 0.93
C SER A 60 -4.38 -12.26 1.72
N SER A 61 -3.04 -12.33 1.61
CA SER A 61 -2.23 -13.26 2.41
C SER A 61 -1.86 -12.72 3.80
N PHE A 62 -2.06 -11.44 4.09
CA PHE A 62 -1.83 -10.91 5.44
C PHE A 62 -3.00 -11.25 6.36
N HIS A 63 -2.68 -11.65 7.60
CA HIS A 63 -3.71 -11.89 8.63
C HIS A 63 -4.41 -10.57 9.02
N HIS A 64 -3.69 -9.46 8.99
CA HIS A 64 -4.26 -8.14 9.21
C HIS A 64 -3.52 -7.09 8.37
N PHE A 65 -4.25 -6.31 7.59
CA PHE A 65 -3.69 -5.19 6.85
C PHE A 65 -4.61 -3.96 6.89
N LEU A 66 -4.02 -2.78 6.76
CA LEU A 66 -4.73 -1.51 6.65
C LEU A 66 -4.06 -0.66 5.58
N PHE A 67 -4.86 0.02 4.75
CA PHE A 67 -4.39 1.13 3.93
C PHE A 67 -4.81 2.45 4.57
N ALA A 68 -3.84 3.32 4.85
CA ALA A 68 -4.09 4.64 5.44
C ALA A 68 -3.58 5.74 4.50
N HIS A 69 -4.42 6.76 4.30
CA HIS A 69 -4.03 7.93 3.52
C HIS A 69 -3.38 8.95 4.45
N ILE A 70 -2.14 9.34 4.16
CA ILE A 70 -1.42 10.39 4.89
C ILE A 70 -1.02 11.49 3.91
N PRO A 71 -1.54 12.73 4.08
CA PRO A 71 -1.12 13.84 3.25
C PRO A 71 0.37 14.15 3.46
N LEU A 72 1.06 14.55 2.39
CA LEU A 72 2.52 14.76 2.30
C LEU A 72 3.12 15.64 3.43
N GLU A 73 2.33 16.54 4.02
CA GLU A 73 2.71 17.37 5.17
C GLU A 73 2.93 16.58 6.49
N GLY A 74 2.41 15.34 6.58
CA GLY A 74 2.54 14.45 7.74
C GLY A 74 3.82 13.60 7.78
N ASN A 75 4.72 13.73 6.79
CA ASN A 75 5.90 12.87 6.65
C ASN A 75 6.97 13.05 7.76
N THR A 76 6.80 14.03 8.66
CA THR A 76 7.62 14.17 9.87
C THR A 76 7.34 13.07 10.90
N LEU A 77 6.11 12.52 10.91
CA LEU A 77 5.68 11.46 11.83
C LEU A 77 6.12 10.06 11.35
N ALA A 78 6.33 9.92 10.04
CA ALA A 78 6.83 8.70 9.39
C ALA A 78 8.23 8.29 9.90
N HIS A 79 9.11 9.26 10.12
CA HIS A 79 10.43 9.02 10.70
C HIS A 79 10.32 8.51 12.15
N LEU A 80 9.31 8.96 12.90
CA LEU A 80 9.11 8.61 14.31
C LEU A 80 8.48 7.21 14.47
N LEU A 81 7.53 6.86 13.62
CA LEU A 81 6.75 5.60 13.73
C LEU A 81 7.51 4.35 13.29
N ALA A 82 8.52 4.49 12.41
CA ALA A 82 9.45 3.41 12.09
C ALA A 82 10.13 2.81 13.35
N THR A 83 10.16 3.55 14.46
CA THR A 83 10.75 3.15 15.74
C THR A 83 9.83 2.25 16.59
N MET A 84 8.52 2.18 16.31
CA MET A 84 7.53 1.55 17.21
C MET A 84 7.10 0.11 16.86
N ARG A 85 7.85 -0.62 16.02
CA ARG A 85 7.52 -2.02 15.61
C ARG A 85 6.13 -2.16 14.97
N LEU A 86 5.70 -1.16 14.21
CA LEU A 86 4.72 -1.31 13.14
C LEU A 86 5.48 -1.22 11.82
N VAL A 87 5.33 -2.23 10.96
CA VAL A 87 5.86 -2.13 9.59
C VAL A 87 4.92 -1.21 8.84
N VAL A 88 5.33 0.05 8.79
CA VAL A 88 4.71 1.11 8.00
C VAL A 88 5.51 1.24 6.72
N LEU A 89 4.88 0.96 5.58
CA LEU A 89 5.52 1.08 4.28
C LEU A 89 4.79 2.12 3.44
N PHE A 90 5.57 3.02 2.86
CA PHE A 90 5.10 4.24 2.18
C PHE A 90 5.13 4.08 0.67
N PHE A 91 4.07 4.51 -0.02
CA PHE A 91 3.99 4.55 -1.48
C PHE A 91 3.23 5.76 -2.03
#